data_AF-A0A7Y4RBC1-F1
#
_entry.id   AF-A0A7Y4RBC1-F1
#
_cell.length_a   1.000
_cell.length_b   1.000
_cell.length_c   1.000
_cell.angle_alpha   90.00
_cell.angle_beta   90.00
_cell.angle_gamma   90.00
#
_symmetry.space_group_name_H-M   'P 1'
#
loop_
_entity.id
_entity.type
_entity.pdbx_description
1 polymer ?
#
loop_
_entity_poly.entity_id
_entity_poly.type
_entity_poly.pdbx_seq_one_letter_code
_entity_poly.pdbx_strand_id
1 'polypeptide(L)'
;MRKGRRDIGTKGHRDEGTEGQRGGRRCGCAVPVNGIGHVGCRPGGYAELRCKSNFSFLRGASHPEELVERAAALGYAALAITDVNTLAGVVRMHCATREHGMKLIVGAEIAVTDARPIALYATDRASYGRLSRLITRGKMRCAKGECAITFDDVAELSEGLMGVVFLG
;
A
#
# COMPACT_ATOMS: atom_id res chain seq x y z
N MET A 1 -76.15 -10.44 39.58
CA MET A 1 -76.05 -10.35 38.11
C MET A 1 -74.86 -11.19 37.66
N ARG A 2 -75.09 -12.42 37.13
CA ARG A 2 -74.93 -12.83 35.72
C ARG A 2 -73.58 -12.43 35.09
N LYS A 3 -72.82 -13.24 34.35
CA LYS A 3 -72.70 -14.68 34.02
C LYS A 3 -71.59 -14.75 32.96
N GLY A 4 -70.75 -15.80 32.94
CA GLY A 4 -70.01 -16.28 31.76
C GLY A 4 -68.73 -15.51 31.39
N ARG A 5 -67.76 -16.09 30.68
CA ARG A 5 -67.70 -17.34 29.93
C ARG A 5 -66.20 -17.66 29.71
N ARG A 6 -65.84 -18.94 29.81
CA ARG A 6 -64.56 -19.47 29.32
C ARG A 6 -64.48 -19.28 27.80
N ASP A 7 -63.27 -19.29 27.21
CA ASP A 7 -62.85 -20.37 26.29
C ASP A 7 -61.58 -20.07 25.45
N ILE A 8 -60.78 -21.15 25.30
CA ILE A 8 -59.97 -21.61 24.16
C ILE A 8 -58.65 -20.87 23.85
N GLY A 9 -57.57 -21.66 23.86
CA GLY A 9 -56.21 -21.21 23.56
C GLY A 9 -55.72 -21.54 22.15
N THR A 10 -54.41 -21.37 21.96
CA THR A 10 -53.63 -21.94 20.87
C THR A 10 -52.22 -22.25 21.37
N LYS A 11 -51.78 -23.49 21.12
CA LYS A 11 -50.38 -23.89 21.16
C LYS A 11 -49.66 -23.29 19.94
N GLY A 12 -48.41 -22.92 20.12
CA GLY A 12 -47.45 -22.60 19.05
C GLY A 12 -46.32 -21.79 19.69
N HIS A 13 -45.05 -21.95 19.38
CA HIS A 13 -44.29 -22.82 18.50
C HIS A 13 -42.86 -22.69 19.04
N ARG A 14 -42.06 -23.75 19.00
CA ARG A 14 -40.61 -23.62 19.26
C ARG A 14 -40.04 -22.69 18.20
N ASP A 15 -39.25 -21.70 18.60
CA ASP A 15 -38.21 -21.13 17.74
C ASP A 15 -36.99 -20.79 18.60
N GLU A 16 -36.02 -21.69 18.50
CA GLU A 16 -34.62 -21.46 18.84
C GLU A 16 -34.08 -20.41 17.85
N GLY A 17 -34.03 -19.16 18.29
CA GLY A 17 -33.58 -18.02 17.49
C GLY A 17 -32.18 -17.56 17.88
N THR A 18 -31.20 -18.23 17.30
CA THR A 18 -29.94 -17.69 16.74
C THR A 18 -29.20 -16.57 17.50
N GLU A 19 -28.02 -16.97 17.98
CA GLU A 19 -26.90 -16.12 18.36
C GLU A 19 -26.76 -14.90 17.45
N GLY A 20 -26.78 -13.73 18.09
CA GLY A 20 -26.56 -12.44 17.46
C GLY A 20 -25.26 -12.42 16.66
N GLN A 21 -25.43 -12.39 15.34
CA GLN A 21 -24.40 -12.05 14.38
C GLN A 21 -23.78 -10.71 14.79
N ARG A 22 -22.60 -10.74 15.40
CA ARG A 22 -21.78 -9.55 15.59
C ARG A 22 -21.36 -9.09 14.20
N GLY A 23 -22.04 -8.05 13.72
CA GLY A 23 -21.77 -7.41 12.45
C GLY A 23 -20.29 -7.03 12.35
N GLY A 24 -19.53 -7.80 11.57
CA GLY A 24 -18.19 -7.44 11.16
C GLY A 24 -18.26 -6.10 10.46
N ARG A 25 -17.58 -5.08 11.03
CA ARG A 25 -17.40 -3.78 10.41
C ARG A 25 -16.85 -4.02 9.00
N ARG A 26 -17.66 -3.74 7.98
CA ARG A 26 -17.23 -3.79 6.58
C ARG A 26 -16.00 -2.91 6.45
N CYS A 27 -14.85 -3.51 6.20
CA CYS A 27 -13.67 -2.77 5.82
C CYS A 27 -14.03 -1.94 4.59
N GLY A 28 -13.94 -0.61 4.68
CA GLY A 28 -14.17 0.30 3.55
C GLY A 28 -13.16 0.16 2.41
N CYS A 29 -12.35 -0.90 2.41
CA CYS A 29 -11.34 -1.26 1.43
C CYS A 29 -11.87 -2.20 0.34
N ALA A 30 -13.18 -2.30 0.15
CA ALA A 30 -13.77 -3.10 -0.92
C ALA A 30 -13.38 -2.51 -2.28
N VAL A 31 -12.15 -2.79 -2.72
CA VAL A 31 -11.75 -2.62 -4.10
C VAL A 31 -12.40 -3.78 -4.84
N PRO A 32 -13.34 -3.53 -5.78
CA PRO A 32 -13.90 -4.59 -6.59
C PRO A 32 -12.78 -5.10 -7.51
N VAL A 33 -12.33 -6.33 -7.30
CA VAL A 33 -11.51 -7.06 -8.28
C VAL A 33 -12.41 -8.10 -8.95
N ASN A 34 -12.49 -8.06 -10.27
CA ASN A 34 -13.28 -9.00 -11.06
C ASN A 34 -12.73 -10.42 -10.87
N GLY A 35 -13.56 -11.33 -10.36
CA GLY A 35 -13.37 -12.78 -10.50
C GLY A 35 -12.54 -13.49 -9.42
N ILE A 36 -12.00 -12.78 -8.45
CA ILE A 36 -11.31 -13.37 -7.28
C ILE A 36 -12.09 -12.97 -6.04
N GLY A 37 -12.58 -13.97 -5.29
CA GLY A 37 -13.35 -13.76 -4.06
C GLY A 37 -12.67 -12.77 -3.12
N HIS A 38 -13.47 -12.06 -2.32
CA HIS A 38 -13.05 -11.03 -1.37
C HIS A 38 -11.66 -11.34 -0.77
N VAL A 39 -10.61 -10.68 -1.28
CA VAL A 39 -9.28 -10.75 -0.66
C VAL A 39 -9.46 -10.06 0.68
N GLY A 40 -9.73 -10.88 1.70
CA GLY A 40 -10.11 -10.41 3.01
C GLY A 40 -9.06 -9.43 3.48
N CYS A 41 -9.44 -8.18 3.66
CA CYS A 41 -8.66 -7.28 4.47
C CYS A 41 -8.72 -7.83 5.88
N ARG A 42 -7.76 -8.70 6.21
CA ARG A 42 -7.44 -9.00 7.59
C ARG A 42 -6.90 -7.68 8.15
N PRO A 43 -7.58 -7.05 9.13
CA PRO A 43 -6.99 -5.94 9.82
C PRO A 43 -5.70 -6.47 10.49
N GLY A 44 -4.53 -6.03 10.02
CA GLY A 44 -3.23 -6.46 10.55
C GLY A 44 -2.28 -7.19 9.59
N GLY A 45 -2.51 -7.17 8.27
CA GLY A 45 -1.50 -7.70 7.31
C GLY A 45 -0.23 -6.84 7.25
N TYR A 46 0.94 -7.48 7.09
CA TYR A 46 2.22 -6.79 6.94
C TYR A 46 2.25 -5.96 5.65
N ALA A 47 2.84 -4.77 5.71
CA ALA A 47 3.11 -3.93 4.56
C ALA A 47 4.61 -3.67 4.47
N GLU A 48 5.22 -4.05 3.36
CA GLU A 48 6.64 -3.76 3.11
C GLU A 48 6.77 -2.32 2.63
N LEU A 49 7.41 -1.46 3.42
CA LEU A 49 7.59 -0.04 3.09
C LEU A 49 8.93 0.24 2.40
N ARG A 50 9.85 -0.73 2.35
CA ARG A 50 11.18 -0.56 1.77
C ARG A 50 11.56 -1.73 0.87
N CYS A 51 11.04 -1.73 -0.36
CA CYS A 51 11.42 -2.70 -1.38
C CYS A 51 12.26 -2.08 -2.49
N LYS A 52 13.28 -2.80 -2.96
CA LYS A 52 14.11 -2.43 -4.12
C LYS A 52 13.98 -3.48 -5.19
N SER A 53 13.80 -3.03 -6.42
CA SER A 53 13.81 -3.87 -7.61
C SER A 53 15.16 -3.82 -8.31
N ASN A 54 15.29 -4.60 -9.39
CA ASN A 54 16.44 -4.58 -10.29
C ASN A 54 16.72 -3.22 -10.95
N PHE A 55 15.80 -2.25 -10.87
CA PHE A 55 16.05 -0.87 -11.29
C PHE A 55 16.98 -0.10 -10.33
N SER A 56 17.24 -0.65 -9.14
CA SER A 56 18.31 -0.20 -8.25
C SER A 56 19.58 -1.00 -8.52
N PHE A 57 20.43 -0.52 -9.44
CA PHE A 57 21.64 -1.23 -9.88
C PHE A 57 22.54 -1.64 -8.69
N LEU A 58 22.96 -2.92 -8.65
CA LEU A 58 23.74 -3.53 -7.56
C LEU A 58 23.11 -3.41 -6.15
N ARG A 59 21.81 -3.10 -6.06
CA ARG A 59 21.07 -2.93 -4.80
C ARG A 59 19.77 -3.74 -4.76
N GLY A 60 19.21 -4.11 -5.92
CA GLY A 60 18.09 -5.03 -6.04
C GLY A 60 18.33 -6.02 -7.18
N ALA A 61 17.82 -7.24 -7.03
CA ALA A 61 17.97 -8.32 -8.00
C ALA A 61 16.66 -8.71 -8.67
N SER A 62 15.56 -8.71 -7.90
CA SER A 62 14.24 -9.15 -8.38
C SER A 62 13.55 -8.12 -9.26
N HIS A 63 12.81 -8.61 -10.24
CA HIS A 63 11.93 -7.80 -11.06
C HIS A 63 10.73 -7.30 -10.24
N PRO A 64 10.16 -6.11 -10.54
CA PRO A 64 8.96 -5.62 -9.84
C PRO A 64 7.79 -6.61 -9.82
N GLU A 65 7.61 -7.37 -10.90
CA GLU A 65 6.57 -8.37 -11.06
C GLU A 65 6.76 -9.55 -10.09
N GLU A 66 7.98 -10.07 -9.98
CA GLU A 66 8.35 -11.15 -9.04
C GLU A 66 8.16 -10.73 -7.57
N LEU A 67 8.49 -9.47 -7.25
CA LEU A 67 8.31 -8.92 -5.91
C LEU A 67 6.83 -8.86 -5.51
N VAL A 68 5.97 -8.50 -6.47
CA VAL A 68 4.52 -8.46 -6.25
C VAL A 68 3.95 -9.86 -6.10
N GLU A 69 4.31 -10.79 -6.98
CA GLU A 69 3.88 -12.19 -6.90
C GLU A 69 4.23 -12.77 -5.53
N ARG A 70 5.46 -12.53 -5.06
CA ARG A 70 5.90 -13.02 -3.76
C ARG A 70 5.14 -12.39 -2.60
N ALA A 71 4.94 -11.06 -2.63
CA ALA A 71 4.19 -10.35 -1.60
C ALA A 71 2.73 -10.81 -1.54
N ALA A 72 2.10 -11.05 -2.69
CA ALA A 72 0.75 -11.58 -2.79
C ALA A 72 0.66 -13.00 -2.21
N ALA A 73 1.60 -13.88 -2.57
CA ALA A 73 1.69 -15.25 -2.02
C ALA A 73 1.89 -15.28 -0.49
N LEU A 74 2.56 -14.27 0.07
CA LEU A 74 2.74 -14.10 1.51
C LEU A 74 1.58 -13.39 2.21
N GLY A 75 0.58 -12.91 1.47
CA GLY A 75 -0.58 -12.22 2.02
C GLY A 75 -0.28 -10.81 2.56
N TYR A 76 0.64 -10.08 1.94
CA TYR A 76 0.95 -8.71 2.32
C TYR A 76 -0.26 -7.79 2.07
N ALA A 77 -0.46 -6.82 2.96
CA ALA A 77 -1.51 -5.81 2.80
C ALA A 77 -1.14 -4.74 1.76
N ALA A 78 0.15 -4.42 1.64
CA ALA A 78 0.68 -3.47 0.67
C ALA A 78 2.16 -3.72 0.40
N LEU A 79 2.64 -3.22 -0.74
CA LEU A 79 4.04 -3.22 -1.11
C LEU A 79 4.43 -1.82 -1.58
N ALA A 80 5.49 -1.26 -1.01
CA ALA A 80 6.10 -0.04 -1.48
C ALA A 80 7.23 -0.31 -2.45
N ILE A 81 7.37 0.51 -3.48
CA ILE A 81 8.58 0.57 -4.30
C ILE A 81 9.45 1.73 -3.83
N THR A 82 10.73 1.45 -3.55
CA THR A 82 11.71 2.42 -3.03
C THR A 82 13.06 2.23 -3.71
N ASP A 83 13.04 2.22 -5.04
CA ASP A 83 14.27 2.13 -5.82
C ASP A 83 15.18 3.33 -5.57
N VAL A 84 16.49 3.13 -5.68
CA VAL A 84 17.49 4.15 -5.36
C VAL A 84 17.56 5.18 -6.47
N ASN A 85 17.23 6.44 -6.16
CA ASN A 85 17.30 7.58 -7.07
C ASN A 85 16.60 7.32 -8.43
N THR A 86 15.50 6.56 -8.44
CA THR A 86 14.75 6.26 -9.66
C THR A 86 13.29 5.87 -9.38
N LEU A 87 12.43 6.08 -10.37
CA LEU A 87 11.02 5.65 -10.40
C LEU A 87 10.77 4.63 -11.52
N ALA A 88 11.83 4.08 -12.12
CA ALA A 88 11.73 3.25 -13.32
C ALA A 88 10.91 1.96 -13.11
N GLY A 89 10.94 1.37 -11.91
CA GLY A 89 10.17 0.18 -11.59
C GLY A 89 8.69 0.43 -11.28
N VAL A 90 8.26 1.69 -11.11
CA VAL A 90 6.91 2.03 -10.61
C VAL A 90 5.82 1.50 -11.54
N VAL A 91 5.97 1.70 -12.85
CA VAL A 91 4.93 1.31 -13.82
C VAL A 91 4.75 -0.21 -13.86
N ARG A 92 5.86 -0.97 -13.84
CA ARG A 92 5.83 -2.43 -13.83
C ARG A 92 5.21 -2.97 -12.55
N MET A 93 5.62 -2.44 -11.38
CA MET A 93 5.02 -2.82 -10.11
C MET A 93 3.54 -2.42 -10.05
N HIS A 94 3.16 -1.29 -10.64
CA HIS A 94 1.78 -0.85 -10.71
C HIS A 94 0.91 -1.81 -11.53
N CYS A 95 1.38 -2.28 -12.69
CA CYS A 95 0.65 -3.28 -13.46
C CYS A 95 0.48 -4.58 -12.67
N ALA A 96 1.56 -5.12 -12.11
CA ALA A 96 1.51 -6.37 -11.35
C ALA A 96 0.61 -6.27 -10.09
N THR A 97 0.70 -5.16 -9.34
CA THR A 97 -0.15 -4.98 -8.14
C THR A 97 -1.63 -4.96 -8.48
N ARG A 98 -2.01 -4.43 -9.64
CA ARG A 98 -3.41 -4.44 -10.13
C ARG A 98 -3.89 -5.85 -10.45
N GLU A 99 -3.03 -6.69 -11.04
CA GLU A 99 -3.35 -8.09 -11.35
C GLU A 99 -3.59 -8.91 -10.08
N HIS A 100 -2.85 -8.61 -9.00
CA HIS A 100 -2.97 -9.30 -7.72
C HIS A 100 -3.92 -8.64 -6.71
N GLY A 101 -4.57 -7.52 -7.06
CA GLY A 101 -5.45 -6.78 -6.14
C GLY A 101 -4.74 -6.20 -4.91
N MET A 102 -3.42 -5.97 -5.00
CA MET A 102 -2.58 -5.48 -3.91
C MET A 102 -2.43 -3.96 -3.96
N LYS A 103 -2.31 -3.31 -2.79
CA LYS A 103 -2.04 -1.87 -2.71
C LYS A 103 -0.56 -1.58 -2.98
N LEU A 104 -0.28 -0.75 -3.98
CA LEU A 104 1.05 -0.17 -4.23
C LEU A 104 1.23 1.12 -3.43
N ILE A 105 2.41 1.29 -2.83
CA ILE A 105 2.88 2.57 -2.27
C ILE A 105 4.04 3.07 -3.14
N VAL A 106 3.87 4.24 -3.76
CA VAL A 106 4.86 4.77 -4.71
C VAL A 106 5.89 5.61 -3.98
N GLY A 107 7.17 5.29 -4.13
CA GLY A 107 8.26 6.06 -3.57
C GLY A 107 9.60 5.81 -4.26
N ALA A 108 10.65 6.39 -3.67
CA ALA A 108 12.04 6.17 -4.03
C ALA A 108 12.92 6.34 -2.79
N GLU A 109 14.01 5.58 -2.69
CA GLU A 109 15.05 5.87 -1.72
C GLU A 109 15.99 6.91 -2.31
N ILE A 110 16.04 8.08 -1.69
CA ILE A 110 16.89 9.18 -2.09
C ILE A 110 18.21 9.07 -1.33
N ALA A 111 19.27 8.72 -2.04
CA ALA A 111 20.63 8.80 -1.53
C ALA A 111 21.09 10.26 -1.62
N VAL A 112 21.02 10.96 -0.49
CA VAL A 112 21.50 12.34 -0.36
C VAL A 112 23.01 12.38 -0.06
N THR A 113 23.68 13.45 -0.49
CA THR A 113 25.15 13.57 -0.41
C THR A 113 25.68 14.01 0.97
N ASP A 114 24.80 14.61 1.78
CA ASP A 114 25.11 15.36 3.00
C ASP A 114 24.33 14.86 4.24
N ALA A 115 23.56 13.79 4.09
CA ALA A 115 22.81 13.16 5.18
C ALA A 115 22.58 11.66 4.92
N ARG A 116 21.84 10.97 5.80
CA ARG A 116 21.45 9.57 5.59
C ARG A 116 20.41 9.46 4.47
N PRO A 117 20.39 8.34 3.71
CA PRO A 117 19.35 8.08 2.72
C PRO A 117 17.94 8.13 3.32
N ILE A 118 17.00 8.63 2.54
CA ILE A 118 15.61 8.86 2.96
C ILE A 118 14.68 8.17 1.95
N ALA A 119 13.78 7.31 2.41
CA ALA A 119 12.68 6.89 1.54
C ALA A 119 11.60 7.97 1.51
N LEU A 120 11.30 8.47 0.32
CA LEU A 120 10.25 9.44 0.08
C LEU A 120 9.09 8.75 -0.63
N TYR A 121 7.88 8.92 -0.10
CA TYR A 121 6.65 8.36 -0.64
C TYR A 121 5.75 9.47 -1.17
N ALA A 122 5.28 9.31 -2.41
CA ALA A 122 4.29 10.18 -3.02
C ALA A 122 2.89 9.86 -2.46
N THR A 123 2.19 10.87 -1.97
CA THR A 123 0.85 10.73 -1.38
C THR A 123 -0.27 11.12 -2.34
N ASP A 124 0.09 11.84 -3.40
CA ASP A 124 -0.80 12.36 -4.43
C ASP A 124 -0.05 12.53 -5.77
N ARG A 125 -0.74 13.02 -6.79
CA ARG A 125 -0.14 13.25 -8.12
C ARG A 125 0.88 14.38 -8.12
N ALA A 126 0.70 15.42 -7.29
CA ALA A 126 1.59 16.57 -7.25
C ALA A 126 2.95 16.19 -6.61
N SER A 127 2.91 15.43 -5.52
CA SER A 127 4.07 14.89 -4.83
C SER A 127 4.82 13.86 -5.67
N TYR A 128 4.15 13.03 -6.48
CA TYR A 128 4.83 12.22 -7.49
C TYR A 128 5.62 13.08 -8.48
N GLY A 129 5.03 14.18 -8.95
CA GLY A 129 5.71 15.15 -9.81
C GLY A 129 6.92 15.81 -9.15
N ARG A 130 6.81 16.16 -7.86
CA ARG A 130 7.93 16.71 -7.07
C ARG A 130 9.05 15.69 -6.85
N LEU A 131 8.71 14.44 -6.53
CA LEU A 131 9.69 13.34 -6.38
C LEU A 131 10.44 13.07 -7.69
N SER A 132 9.72 13.04 -8.82
CA SER A 132 10.33 12.90 -10.14
C SER A 132 11.27 14.07 -10.45
N ARG A 133 10.84 15.31 -10.17
CA ARG A 133 11.66 16.52 -10.35
C ARG A 133 12.92 16.51 -9.49
N LEU A 134 12.82 16.06 -8.24
CA LEU A 134 13.96 15.93 -7.32
C LEU A 134 15.02 14.98 -7.91
N ILE A 135 14.60 13.79 -8.37
CA ILE A 135 15.49 12.82 -9.01
C ILE A 135 16.12 13.38 -10.29
N THR A 136 15.32 14.03 -11.14
CA THR A 136 15.81 14.67 -12.36
C THR A 136 16.85 15.74 -12.06
N ARG A 137 16.60 16.60 -11.07
CA ARG A 137 17.53 17.65 -10.63
C ARG A 137 18.88 17.05 -10.23
N GLY A 138 18.87 15.98 -9.42
CA GLY A 138 20.12 15.35 -8.99
C GLY A 138 20.89 14.66 -10.13
N LYS A 139 20.17 14.03 -11.07
CA LYS A 139 20.79 13.41 -12.26
C LYS A 139 21.37 14.43 -13.24
N MET A 140 20.75 15.61 -13.38
CA MET A 140 21.22 16.66 -14.28
C MET A 140 22.53 17.33 -13.82
N ARG A 141 22.88 17.22 -12.54
CA ARG A 141 24.11 17.81 -11.98
C ARG A 141 25.34 16.92 -12.11
N CYS A 142 25.19 15.69 -12.62
CA CYS A 142 26.26 14.69 -12.59
C CYS A 142 26.50 14.06 -13.97
N ALA A 143 27.55 13.27 -14.07
CA ALA A 143 27.75 12.39 -15.21
C ALA A 143 26.63 11.33 -15.31
N LYS A 144 26.46 10.75 -16.49
CA LYS A 144 25.44 9.72 -16.72
C LYS A 144 25.66 8.53 -15.78
N GLY A 145 24.61 8.15 -15.05
CA GLY A 145 24.63 7.04 -14.10
C GLY A 145 24.83 7.48 -12.65
N GLU A 146 25.17 8.75 -12.43
CA GLU A 146 25.30 9.34 -11.10
C GLU A 146 24.08 10.20 -10.73
N CYS A 147 23.98 10.57 -9.47
CA CYS A 147 22.92 11.43 -8.96
C CYS A 147 23.40 12.12 -7.67
N ALA A 148 23.40 13.45 -7.66
CA ALA A 148 23.78 14.25 -6.51
C ALA A 148 22.57 15.08 -6.04
N ILE A 149 21.97 14.65 -4.94
CA ILE A 149 20.85 15.31 -4.29
C ILE A 149 21.31 15.72 -2.90
N THR A 150 21.13 16.98 -2.53
CA THR A 150 21.38 17.44 -1.16
C THR A 150 20.12 17.32 -0.31
N PHE A 151 20.26 17.37 1.00
CA PHE A 151 19.11 17.43 1.90
C PHE A 151 18.29 18.70 1.66
N ASP A 152 18.91 19.82 1.28
CA ASP A 152 18.22 21.06 0.91
C ASP A 152 17.34 20.88 -0.34
N ASP A 153 17.80 20.12 -1.36
CA ASP A 153 16.95 19.80 -2.52
C ASP A 153 15.70 19.01 -2.09
N VAL A 154 15.84 18.10 -1.13
CA VAL A 154 14.71 17.35 -0.56
C VAL A 154 13.76 18.29 0.15
N ALA A 155 14.28 19.19 1.00
CA ALA A 155 13.48 20.15 1.74
C ALA A 155 12.65 21.05 0.82
N GLU A 156 13.25 21.58 -0.26
CA GLU A 156 12.58 22.42 -1.25
C GLU A 156 11.42 21.72 -1.97
N LEU A 157 11.51 20.40 -2.19
CA LEU A 157 10.53 19.62 -2.95
C LEU A 157 9.69 18.68 -2.06
N SER A 158 9.73 18.87 -0.74
CA SER A 158 9.16 17.97 0.27
C SER A 158 7.64 18.01 0.39
N GLU A 159 6.97 19.04 -0.15
CA GLU A 159 5.53 19.22 0.02
C GLU A 159 4.75 17.95 -0.38
N GLY A 160 3.85 17.48 0.49
CA GLY A 160 3.03 16.29 0.25
C GLY A 160 3.81 14.97 0.12
N LEU A 161 5.13 14.95 0.34
CA LEU A 161 5.91 13.72 0.46
C LEU A 161 5.91 13.26 1.92
N MET A 162 5.83 11.95 2.12
CA MET A 162 6.13 11.33 3.41
C MET A 162 7.57 10.82 3.38
N GLY A 163 8.37 11.17 4.39
CA GLY A 163 9.76 10.75 4.52
C GLY A 163 9.98 9.76 5.66
N VAL A 164 10.71 8.68 5.39
CA VAL A 164 11.16 7.70 6.40
C VAL A 164 12.68 7.55 6.32
N VAL A 165 13.33 7.72 7.47
CA VAL A 165 14.77 7.45 7.64
C VAL A 165 14.92 6.11 8.36
N PHE A 166 15.60 5.16 7.73
CA PHE A 166 15.86 3.86 8.34
C PHE A 166 17.11 3.96 9.20
N LEU A 167 16.95 3.76 10.51
CA LEU A 167 18.05 3.57 11.43
C LEU A 167 18.45 2.10 11.31
N GLY A 168 19.63 1.85 10.75
CA GLY A 168 20.24 0.52 10.73
C GLY A 168 20.71 0.11 12.11
#